data_AF-A0A099KEM8-F1
#
_entry.id   AF-A0A099KEM8-F1
#
_cell.length_a   1.000
_cell.length_b   1.000
_cell.length_c   1.000
_cell.angle_alpha   90.00
_cell.angle_beta   90.00
_cell.angle_gamma   90.00
#
_symmetry.space_group_name_H-M   'P 1'
#
loop_
_entity.id
_entity.type
_entity.pdbx_description
1 polymer ?
#
loop_
_entity_poly.entity_id
_entity_poly.type
_entity_poly.pdbx_seq_one_letter_code
_entity_poly.pdbx_strand_id
1 'polypeptide(L)'
;MLNKLILRAFFSITLALSFTGAANAALITQDLISGTDGVIGSVSIDTAMADDWDIVTDWVSFEIGGYAMSQPPIFFEAVIDTMDFYAGIQSLNFDVNDTCTGCEWAYNGSVEAGFGGTVDIFDVASNDLVTFWGDVTFGQATVVPTPATLVLFLTAVAGLAARRKITKL
;
A
#
# COMPACT_ATOMS: atom_id res chain seq x y z
N MET A 1 16.73 -46.03 1.44
CA MET A 1 15.55 -45.14 1.60
C MET A 1 15.92 -43.75 2.13
N LEU A 2 16.92 -43.66 3.01
CA LEU A 2 17.43 -42.40 3.60
C LEU A 2 17.79 -41.31 2.58
N ASN A 3 18.52 -41.63 1.49
CA ASN A 3 18.86 -40.63 0.45
C ASN A 3 17.65 -39.98 -0.23
N LYS A 4 16.55 -40.71 -0.41
CA LYS A 4 15.33 -40.14 -1.03
C LYS A 4 14.56 -39.26 -0.05
N LEU A 5 14.64 -39.55 1.24
CA LEU A 5 14.01 -38.76 2.30
C LEU A 5 14.78 -37.45 2.51
N ILE A 6 16.11 -37.53 2.57
CA ILE A 6 17.00 -36.36 2.69
C ILE A 6 16.82 -35.42 1.49
N LEU A 7 16.81 -35.94 0.26
CA LEU A 7 16.63 -35.12 -0.94
C LEU A 7 15.28 -34.39 -0.96
N ARG A 8 14.21 -35.06 -0.50
CA ARG A 8 12.88 -34.43 -0.38
C ARG A 8 12.86 -33.35 0.69
N ALA A 9 13.47 -33.61 1.85
CA ALA A 9 13.56 -32.62 2.92
C ALA A 9 14.34 -31.38 2.48
N PHE A 10 15.51 -31.56 1.84
CA PHE A 10 16.27 -30.44 1.30
C PHE A 10 15.46 -29.67 0.25
N PHE A 11 14.84 -30.34 -0.72
CA PHE A 11 14.00 -29.67 -1.72
C PHE A 11 12.87 -28.85 -1.09
N SER A 12 12.17 -29.40 -0.08
CA SER A 12 11.13 -28.68 0.65
C SER A 12 11.67 -27.47 1.41
N ILE A 13 12.86 -27.57 2.01
CA ILE A 13 13.52 -26.47 2.72
C ILE A 13 13.98 -25.39 1.74
N THR A 14 14.62 -25.75 0.62
CA THR A 14 15.06 -24.78 -0.40
C THR A 14 13.86 -24.07 -1.03
N LEU A 15 12.78 -24.81 -1.27
CA LEU A 15 11.53 -24.24 -1.77
C LEU A 15 10.90 -23.29 -0.73
N ALA A 16 10.82 -23.67 0.55
CA ALA A 16 10.33 -22.79 1.60
C ALA A 16 11.19 -21.51 1.75
N LEU A 17 12.52 -21.64 1.67
CA LEU A 17 13.45 -20.51 1.74
C LEU A 17 13.34 -19.58 0.53
N SER A 18 13.02 -20.10 -0.67
CA SER A 18 12.82 -19.29 -1.87
C SER A 18 11.62 -18.34 -1.81
N PHE A 19 10.75 -18.51 -0.81
CA PHE A 19 9.54 -17.70 -0.63
C PHE A 19 9.66 -16.62 0.45
N THR A 20 10.78 -16.55 1.14
CA THR A 20 11.02 -15.53 2.18
C THR A 20 11.06 -14.10 1.61
N GLY A 21 11.46 -13.93 0.35
CA GLY A 21 11.50 -12.61 -0.31
C GLY A 21 10.13 -12.03 -0.72
N ALA A 22 9.09 -12.87 -0.86
CA ALA A 22 7.73 -12.42 -1.19
C ALA A 22 6.86 -12.18 0.05
N ALA A 23 7.41 -12.40 1.25
CA ALA A 23 6.64 -12.44 2.50
C ALA A 23 6.55 -11.09 3.24
N ASN A 24 7.28 -10.06 2.80
CA ASN A 24 7.36 -8.76 3.48
C ASN A 24 6.67 -7.62 2.72
N ALA A 25 5.90 -7.91 1.67
CA ALA A 25 5.10 -6.90 0.99
C ALA A 25 3.67 -6.91 1.55
N ALA A 26 3.12 -5.73 1.79
CA ALA A 26 1.78 -5.52 2.29
C ALA A 26 1.16 -4.28 1.64
N LEU A 27 -0.16 -4.24 1.59
CA LEU A 27 -0.91 -3.02 1.34
C LEU A 27 -1.24 -2.38 2.68
N ILE A 28 -0.82 -1.13 2.86
CA ILE A 28 -1.23 -0.30 3.98
C ILE A 28 -2.31 0.65 3.47
N THR A 29 -3.44 0.69 4.16
CA THR A 29 -4.52 1.65 3.89
C THR A 29 -4.85 2.42 5.16
N GLN A 30 -4.92 3.75 5.04
CA GLN A 30 -5.31 4.65 6.13
C GLN A 30 -6.24 5.76 5.65
N ASP A 31 -7.20 6.08 6.51
CA ASP A 31 -8.05 7.24 6.34
C ASP A 31 -7.28 8.53 6.71
N LEU A 32 -7.63 9.62 6.04
CA LEU A 32 -7.32 10.98 6.47
C LEU A 32 -8.53 11.52 7.22
N ILE A 33 -8.34 11.97 8.45
CA ILE A 33 -9.41 12.38 9.35
C ILE A 33 -9.18 13.84 9.76
N SER A 34 -10.08 14.73 9.36
CA SER A 34 -10.18 16.07 9.97
C SER A 34 -10.93 15.95 11.29
N GLY A 35 -10.42 16.62 12.32
CA GLY A 35 -11.11 16.76 13.61
C GLY A 35 -12.49 17.42 13.48
N THR A 36 -12.68 18.22 12.44
CA THR A 36 -13.93 18.98 12.20
C THR A 36 -14.93 18.18 11.35
N ASP A 37 -14.48 17.58 10.26
CA ASP A 37 -15.36 16.96 9.25
C ASP A 37 -15.37 15.42 9.28
N GLY A 38 -14.54 14.79 10.11
CA GLY A 38 -14.39 13.34 10.18
C GLY A 38 -13.50 12.81 9.06
N VAL A 39 -13.85 11.65 8.49
CA VAL A 39 -13.07 11.04 7.39
C VAL A 39 -13.21 11.90 6.13
N ILE A 40 -12.10 12.51 5.70
CA ILE A 40 -12.03 13.40 4.53
C ILE A 40 -11.39 12.72 3.31
N GLY A 41 -10.77 11.56 3.49
CA GLY A 41 -10.07 10.87 2.41
C GLY A 41 -9.46 9.56 2.86
N SER A 42 -8.80 8.86 1.94
CA SER A 42 -8.05 7.65 2.23
C SER A 42 -6.86 7.49 1.28
N VAL A 43 -5.78 6.91 1.79
CA VAL A 43 -4.58 6.58 1.01
C VAL A 43 -4.24 5.11 1.19
N SER A 44 -3.83 4.46 0.10
CA SER A 44 -3.33 3.09 0.09
C SER A 44 -2.03 3.01 -0.67
N ILE A 45 -1.02 2.38 -0.06
CA ILE A 45 0.33 2.21 -0.62
C ILE A 45 0.74 0.73 -0.57
N ASP A 46 1.62 0.33 -1.49
CA ASP A 46 2.26 -0.98 -1.49
C ASP A 46 3.65 -0.88 -0.86
N THR A 47 3.88 -1.58 0.23
CA THR A 47 5.18 -1.56 0.93
C THR A 47 6.30 -2.19 0.11
N ALA A 48 5.98 -2.96 -0.93
CA ALA A 48 6.99 -3.45 -1.88
C ALA A 48 7.67 -2.32 -2.67
N MET A 49 7.05 -1.14 -2.71
CA MET A 49 7.56 0.03 -3.43
C MET A 49 8.39 0.96 -2.53
N ALA A 50 8.57 0.62 -1.25
CA ALA A 50 9.41 1.38 -0.34
C ALA A 50 10.89 1.27 -0.76
N ASP A 51 11.59 2.40 -0.73
CA ASP A 51 13.03 2.45 -0.96
C ASP A 51 13.84 2.13 0.32
N ASP A 52 15.17 2.28 0.25
CA ASP A 52 16.08 2.00 1.38
C ASP A 52 15.89 2.97 2.58
N TRP A 53 15.07 4.02 2.43
CA TRP A 53 14.73 5.01 3.45
C TRP A 53 13.28 4.86 3.93
N ASP A 54 12.63 3.75 3.61
CA ASP A 54 11.23 3.45 3.90
C ASP A 54 10.24 4.45 3.25
N ILE A 55 10.65 5.06 2.13
CA ILE A 55 9.85 6.03 1.39
C ILE A 55 9.13 5.35 0.22
N VAL A 56 7.82 5.57 0.13
CA VAL A 56 6.98 5.21 -1.02
C VAL A 56 6.57 6.48 -1.75
N THR A 57 6.94 6.60 -3.03
CA THR A 57 6.65 7.78 -3.87
C THR A 57 5.48 7.59 -4.83
N ASP A 58 4.69 6.52 -4.64
CA ASP A 58 3.52 6.19 -5.46
C ASP A 58 2.40 5.59 -4.58
N TRP A 59 1.18 5.55 -5.09
CA TRP A 59 0.03 5.00 -4.38
C TRP A 59 -0.74 3.99 -5.21
N VAL A 60 -1.41 3.06 -4.52
CA VAL A 60 -2.37 2.13 -5.11
C VAL A 60 -3.73 2.82 -5.28
N SER A 61 -4.16 3.57 -4.27
CA SER A 61 -5.34 4.43 -4.33
C SER A 61 -5.17 5.64 -3.44
N PHE A 62 -5.61 6.81 -3.88
CA PHE A 62 -5.60 8.02 -3.06
C PHE A 62 -6.83 8.85 -3.39
N GLU A 63 -7.61 9.18 -2.37
CA GLU A 63 -8.87 9.92 -2.48
C GLU A 63 -8.94 10.99 -1.39
N ILE A 64 -9.41 12.18 -1.76
CA ILE A 64 -9.70 13.29 -0.84
C ILE A 64 -11.01 13.93 -1.28
N GLY A 65 -11.90 14.21 -0.34
CA GLY A 65 -13.18 14.90 -0.58
C GLY A 65 -14.15 14.14 -1.49
N GLY A 66 -13.99 12.82 -1.65
CA GLY A 66 -14.78 12.01 -2.58
C GLY A 66 -14.20 11.91 -3.99
N TYR A 67 -13.04 12.51 -4.25
CA TYR A 67 -12.40 12.51 -5.57
C TYR A 67 -11.09 11.73 -5.55
N ALA A 68 -10.90 10.87 -6.55
CA ALA A 68 -9.64 10.15 -6.72
C ALA A 68 -8.56 11.10 -7.24
N MET A 69 -7.36 11.00 -6.67
CA MET A 69 -6.20 11.79 -7.08
C MET A 69 -5.63 11.25 -8.39
N SER A 70 -5.28 12.17 -9.29
CA SER A 70 -4.75 11.87 -10.61
C SER A 70 -3.28 11.49 -10.56
N GLN A 71 -2.89 10.67 -11.54
CA GLN A 71 -1.52 10.19 -11.76
C GLN A 71 -1.02 10.69 -13.12
N PRO A 72 0.27 11.07 -13.26
CA PRO A 72 1.28 11.13 -12.21
C PRO A 72 1.10 12.32 -11.25
N PRO A 73 1.51 12.22 -9.97
CA PRO A 73 1.53 13.36 -9.05
C PRO A 73 2.51 14.45 -9.48
N ILE A 74 2.30 15.66 -8.97
CA ILE A 74 3.34 16.69 -8.93
C ILE A 74 4.36 16.29 -7.85
N PHE A 75 3.86 15.89 -6.68
CA PHE A 75 4.67 15.33 -5.60
C PHE A 75 3.84 14.36 -4.74
N PHE A 76 4.46 13.27 -4.31
CA PHE A 76 3.89 12.35 -3.31
C PHE A 76 5.00 11.60 -2.60
N GLU A 77 4.92 11.56 -1.28
CA GLU A 77 5.86 10.87 -0.42
C GLU A 77 5.12 10.35 0.82
N ALA A 78 5.10 9.03 0.98
CA ALA A 78 4.64 8.37 2.19
C ALA A 78 5.82 7.65 2.86
N VAL A 79 6.08 7.96 4.12
CA VAL A 79 7.11 7.28 4.94
C VAL A 79 6.43 6.21 5.78
N ILE A 80 6.99 5.00 5.80
CA ILE A 80 6.53 3.89 6.63
C ILE A 80 7.64 3.41 7.56
N ASP A 81 7.34 2.47 8.46
CA ASP A 81 8.37 1.68 9.15
C ASP A 81 8.37 0.27 8.53
N THR A 82 9.42 -0.09 7.79
CA THR A 82 9.50 -1.43 7.17
C THR A 82 9.76 -2.56 8.17
N MET A 83 10.07 -2.22 9.43
CA MET A 83 10.18 -3.16 10.54
C MET A 83 8.85 -3.33 11.29
N ASP A 84 7.88 -2.42 11.11
CA ASP A 84 6.54 -2.49 11.70
C ASP A 84 5.45 -1.83 10.81
N PHE A 85 4.90 -2.57 9.86
CA PHE A 85 3.82 -2.07 9.01
C PHE A 85 2.52 -1.74 9.76
N TYR A 86 2.31 -2.25 10.97
CA TYR A 86 1.10 -1.95 11.75
C TYR A 86 1.15 -0.56 12.38
N ALA A 87 2.33 0.07 12.44
CA ALA A 87 2.47 1.48 12.74
C ALA A 87 1.87 2.38 11.65
N GLY A 88 1.67 1.84 10.44
CA GLY A 88 1.12 2.57 9.30
C GLY A 88 2.08 3.58 8.68
N ILE A 89 1.52 4.52 7.93
CA ILE A 89 2.17 5.69 7.37
C ILE A 89 2.54 6.64 8.53
N GLN A 90 3.83 6.93 8.64
CA GLN A 90 4.41 7.83 9.63
C GLN A 90 4.31 9.28 9.19
N SER A 91 4.52 9.56 7.90
CA SER A 91 4.27 10.86 7.32
C SER A 91 3.79 10.75 5.88
N LEU A 92 2.93 11.67 5.47
CA LEU A 92 2.41 11.79 4.11
C LEU A 92 2.55 13.24 3.66
N ASN A 93 3.24 13.47 2.56
CA ASN A 93 3.36 14.78 1.93
C ASN A 93 2.94 14.66 0.47
N PHE A 94 2.14 15.60 -0.04
CA PHE A 94 1.62 15.50 -1.40
C PHE A 94 1.31 16.87 -2.03
N ASP A 95 1.42 16.89 -3.35
CA ASP A 95 0.94 17.92 -4.26
C ASP A 95 0.36 17.19 -5.48
N VAL A 96 -0.97 17.18 -5.58
CA VAL A 96 -1.71 16.37 -6.55
C VAL A 96 -2.94 17.10 -7.06
N ASN A 97 -3.39 16.78 -8.27
CA ASN A 97 -4.70 17.20 -8.76
C ASN A 97 -5.67 16.03 -8.69
N ASP A 98 -6.97 16.29 -8.60
CA ASP A 98 -7.97 15.22 -8.74
C ASP A 98 -8.17 14.79 -10.21
N THR A 99 -9.02 13.77 -10.39
CA THR A 99 -9.41 13.22 -11.68
C THR A 99 -10.67 13.88 -12.26
N CYS A 100 -11.22 14.93 -11.64
CA CYS A 100 -12.48 15.55 -12.09
C CYS A 100 -12.27 16.36 -13.37
N THR A 101 -12.83 15.89 -14.49
CA THR A 101 -12.80 16.67 -15.73
C THR A 101 -13.79 17.84 -15.66
N GLY A 102 -13.27 19.08 -15.65
CA GLY A 102 -14.07 20.31 -15.64
C GLY A 102 -14.41 20.84 -14.25
N CYS A 103 -13.96 20.17 -13.19
CA CYS A 103 -13.97 20.66 -11.82
C CYS A 103 -12.64 20.36 -11.12
N GLU A 104 -11.54 20.45 -11.87
CA GLU A 104 -10.19 20.09 -11.39
C GLU A 104 -9.81 20.94 -10.18
N TRP A 105 -9.57 20.27 -9.05
CA TRP A 105 -8.97 20.89 -7.88
C TRP A 105 -7.53 20.39 -7.67
N ALA A 106 -6.71 21.28 -7.14
CA ALA A 106 -5.35 21.00 -6.69
C ALA A 106 -5.34 20.83 -5.18
N TYR A 107 -4.64 19.80 -4.70
CA TYR A 107 -4.59 19.39 -3.31
C TYR A 107 -3.13 19.40 -2.88
N ASN A 108 -2.84 20.13 -1.81
CA ASN A 108 -1.54 20.10 -1.16
C ASN A 108 -1.72 19.72 0.31
N GLY A 109 -0.82 18.91 0.85
CA GLY A 109 -0.93 18.56 2.25
C GLY A 109 0.31 17.91 2.83
N SER A 110 0.35 17.94 4.16
CA SER A 110 1.38 17.31 4.97
C SER A 110 0.71 16.79 6.24
N VAL A 111 0.87 15.50 6.53
CA VAL A 111 0.30 14.83 7.70
C VAL A 111 1.38 13.98 8.36
N GLU A 112 1.59 14.14 9.66
CA GLU A 112 2.56 13.38 10.44
C GLU A 112 1.87 12.66 11.60
N ALA A 113 2.19 11.38 11.77
CA ALA A 113 1.65 10.54 12.83
C ALA A 113 2.02 11.13 14.21
N GLY A 114 1.01 11.31 15.06
CA GLY A 114 1.19 11.87 16.41
C GLY A 114 1.26 13.40 16.49
N PHE A 115 1.45 14.10 15.38
CA PHE A 115 1.48 15.57 15.32
C PHE A 115 0.32 16.19 14.52
N GLY A 116 -0.31 15.40 13.66
CA GLY A 116 -1.37 15.88 12.76
C GLY A 116 -0.80 16.57 11.53
N GLY A 117 -1.62 17.40 10.89
CA GLY A 117 -1.29 17.93 9.59
C GLY A 117 -2.35 18.83 9.01
N THR A 118 -2.10 19.26 7.77
CA THR A 118 -3.00 20.13 7.02
C THR A 118 -3.21 19.62 5.60
N VAL A 119 -4.37 19.95 5.05
CA VAL A 119 -4.72 19.70 3.64
C VAL A 119 -5.46 20.92 3.11
N ASP A 120 -4.95 21.43 1.98
CA ASP A 120 -5.40 22.64 1.32
C ASP A 120 -5.91 22.25 -0.08
N ILE A 121 -7.07 22.77 -0.46
CA ILE A 121 -7.68 22.52 -1.77
C ILE A 121 -7.87 23.85 -2.49
N PHE A 122 -7.39 23.94 -3.73
CA PHE A 122 -7.50 25.10 -4.59
C PHE A 122 -8.26 24.77 -5.87
N ASP A 123 -9.06 25.71 -6.34
CA ASP A 123 -9.63 25.67 -7.67
C ASP A 123 -8.53 25.97 -8.69
N VAL A 124 -8.25 25.06 -9.62
CA VAL A 124 -7.15 25.23 -10.58
C VAL A 124 -7.44 26.37 -11.57
N ALA A 125 -8.71 26.65 -11.86
CA ALA A 125 -9.09 27.66 -12.84
C ALA A 125 -9.04 29.08 -12.26
N SER A 126 -9.48 29.28 -11.02
CA SER A 126 -9.49 30.60 -10.37
C SER A 126 -8.33 30.85 -9.42
N ASN A 127 -7.63 29.79 -8.99
CA ASN A 127 -6.61 29.82 -7.94
C ASN A 127 -7.14 30.29 -6.58
N ASP A 128 -8.46 30.16 -6.37
CA ASP A 128 -9.09 30.43 -5.08
C ASP A 128 -8.98 29.21 -4.16
N LEU A 129 -8.86 29.47 -2.85
CA LEU A 129 -8.95 28.44 -1.83
C LEU A 129 -10.39 27.92 -1.75
N VAL A 130 -10.57 26.63 -2.00
CA VAL A 130 -11.86 25.93 -1.89
C VAL A 130 -12.10 25.52 -0.44
N THR A 131 -11.13 24.82 0.14
CA THR A 131 -11.21 24.23 1.48
C THR A 131 -9.85 24.20 2.14
N PHE A 132 -9.82 24.32 3.46
CA PHE A 132 -8.64 24.14 4.30
C PHE A 132 -9.00 23.29 5.51
N TRP A 133 -8.33 22.15 5.67
CA TRP A 133 -8.38 21.35 6.89
C TRP A 133 -7.07 21.51 7.64
N GLY A 134 -7.12 22.18 8.79
CA GLY A 134 -5.94 22.47 9.63
C GLY A 134 -5.69 21.45 10.74
N ASP A 135 -6.48 20.38 10.79
CA ASP A 135 -6.57 19.43 11.89
C ASP A 135 -6.63 17.97 11.40
N VAL A 136 -5.81 17.64 10.40
CA VAL A 136 -5.83 16.33 9.74
C VAL A 136 -4.93 15.35 10.50
N THR A 137 -5.42 14.13 10.71
CA THR A 137 -4.70 13.03 11.35
C THR A 137 -4.92 11.73 10.57
N PHE A 138 -4.05 10.75 10.77
CA PHE A 138 -4.27 9.42 10.21
C PHE A 138 -5.29 8.62 11.05
N GLY A 139 -6.14 7.88 10.35
CA GLY A 139 -6.93 6.81 10.93
C GLY A 139 -6.11 5.56 11.25
N GLN A 140 -6.78 4.54 11.77
CA GLN A 140 -6.15 3.25 12.07
C GLN A 140 -5.64 2.58 10.80
N ALA A 141 -4.38 2.13 10.83
CA ALA A 141 -3.79 1.38 9.73
C ALA A 141 -4.46 0.02 9.54
N THR A 142 -4.85 -0.26 8.31
CA THR A 142 -5.22 -1.60 7.85
C THR A 142 -4.08 -2.16 7.01
N VAL A 143 -3.50 -3.26 7.47
CA VAL A 143 -2.37 -3.92 6.80
C VAL A 143 -2.84 -5.25 6.24
N VAL A 144 -2.76 -5.37 4.91
CA VAL A 144 -3.14 -6.59 4.20
C VAL A 144 -1.90 -7.16 3.51
N PRO A 145 -1.37 -8.31 3.95
CA PRO A 145 -0.25 -8.95 3.26
C PRO A 145 -0.59 -9.17 1.78
N THR A 146 0.32 -8.81 0.87
CA THR A 146 0.09 -9.09 -0.54
C THR A 146 0.17 -10.61 -0.76
N PRO A 147 -0.77 -11.22 -1.53
CA PRO A 147 -0.70 -12.64 -1.77
C PRO A 147 0.62 -12.98 -2.44
N ALA A 148 1.37 -13.93 -1.89
CA ALA A 148 2.51 -14.52 -2.57
C ALA A 148 2.01 -15.35 -3.76
N THR A 149 1.62 -14.69 -4.85
CA THR A 149 1.00 -15.28 -6.04
C THR A 149 1.86 -16.40 -6.62
N LEU A 150 3.19 -16.26 -6.54
CA LEU A 150 4.15 -17.29 -6.90
C LEU A 150 4.03 -18.55 -6.02
N VAL A 151 3.81 -18.40 -4.71
CA VAL A 151 3.59 -19.52 -3.78
C VAL A 151 2.28 -20.22 -4.11
N LEU A 152 1.20 -19.46 -4.30
CA LEU A 152 -0.10 -20.02 -4.69
C LEU A 152 0.00 -20.79 -6.02
N PHE A 153 0.68 -20.22 -7.00
CA PHE A 153 0.90 -20.86 -8.30
C PHE A 153 1.74 -22.14 -8.18
N LEU A 154 2.87 -22.10 -7.48
CA LEU A 154 3.74 -23.27 -7.31
C LEU A 154 3.08 -24.35 -6.46
N THR A 155 2.29 -23.97 -5.45
CA THR A 155 1.46 -24.90 -4.66
C THR A 155 0.42 -25.58 -5.54
N ALA A 156 -0.22 -24.84 -6.45
CA ALA A 156 -1.16 -25.41 -7.42
C ALA A 156 -0.46 -26.39 -8.39
N VAL A 157 0.72 -26.01 -8.92
CA VAL A 157 1.52 -26.88 -9.80
C VAL A 157 2.00 -28.14 -9.06
N ALA A 158 2.49 -28.00 -7.83
CA ALA A 158 2.94 -29.12 -7.00
C ALA A 158 1.78 -30.06 -6.64
N GLY A 159 0.62 -29.51 -6.26
CA GLY A 159 -0.59 -30.28 -6.00
C GLY A 159 -1.07 -31.05 -7.24
N LEU A 160 -1.04 -30.41 -8.41
CA LEU A 160 -1.36 -31.05 -9.68
C LEU A 160 -0.38 -32.17 -10.04
N ALA A 161 0.92 -31.95 -9.84
CA ALA A 161 1.96 -32.94 -10.07
C ALA A 161 1.88 -34.12 -9.09
N ALA A 162 1.56 -33.86 -7.82
CA ALA A 162 1.36 -34.90 -6.80
C ALA A 162 0.14 -35.79 -7.09
N ARG A 163 -0.89 -35.25 -7.77
CA ARG A 163 -2.09 -35.99 -8.15
C ARG A 163 -1.86 -37.08 -9.21
N ARG A 164 -0.69 -37.15 -9.85
CA ARG A 164 -0.43 -38.04 -11.01
C ARG A 164 -0.41 -39.56 -10.76
N LYS A 165 -0.86 -40.11 -9.63
CA LYS A 165 -0.99 -41.58 -9.46
C LYS A 165 -2.16 -42.02 -8.59
N ILE A 166 -3.37 -42.13 -9.15
CA ILE A 166 -4.30 -43.25 -8.90
C ILE A 166 -5.08 -43.55 -10.20
N THR A 167 -4.42 -44.21 -11.16
CA THR A 167 -5.13 -45.09 -12.11
C THR A 167 -4.26 -46.33 -12.23
N LYS A 168 -4.50 -47.32 -11.37
CA LYS A 168 -4.06 -48.69 -11.60
C LYS A 168 -5.22 -49.38 -12.32
N LEU A 169 -5.04 -49.68 -13.60
CA LEU A 169 -5.76 -50.73 -14.31
C LEU A 169 -5.09 -52.07 -13.96
#